data_AF-A0A2K3L0T0-F1
#
_entry.id   AF-A0A2K3L0T0-F1
#
_cell.length_a   1.000
_cell.length_b   1.000
_cell.length_c   1.000
_cell.angle_alpha   90.00
_cell.angle_beta   90.00
_cell.angle_gamma   90.00
#
_symmetry.space_group_name_H-M   'P 1'
#
loop_
_entity.id
_entity.type
_entity.pdbx_description
1 polymer ?
#
loop_
_entity_poly.entity_id
_entity_poly.type
_entity_poly.pdbx_seq_one_letter_code
_entity_poly.pdbx_strand_id
1 'polypeptide(L)'
;IKGDTFIFIYGGNDQKWTQDFALAIEKIKRHEIIRRADAVIEHFHFGKEDKRIVPRFWIGIESLFANMIQKKHKDPTIDEIKSLLCLKQDQPGWVLLSKGPNVKLLGRGDQMYATAVDFDIWKEKVLEKAGFDVAFKEYYERKRREFPVACANMQLANYPADILDPIYCPDSQCGRSMEIASVSYKCCHGHTHQNVDAPAESGVVQIEKRS
;
A
#
# COMPACT_ATOMS: atom_id res chain seq x y z
N ILE A 1 11.02 21.74 -0.72
CA ILE A 1 11.65 20.49 -1.25
C ILE A 1 12.43 20.89 -2.49
N LYS A 2 13.75 20.67 -2.54
CA LYS A 2 14.53 20.90 -3.77
C LYS A 2 14.18 19.81 -4.79
N GLY A 3 14.09 20.14 -6.07
CA GLY A 3 13.56 19.24 -7.12
C GLY A 3 14.33 17.93 -7.29
N ASP A 4 15.61 17.90 -6.90
CA ASP A 4 16.50 16.75 -7.09
C ASP A 4 16.81 15.92 -5.84
N THR A 5 16.22 16.26 -4.69
CA THR A 5 16.42 15.50 -3.46
C THR A 5 15.59 14.21 -3.46
N PHE A 6 16.23 13.09 -3.19
CA PHE A 6 15.58 11.81 -2.92
C PHE A 6 15.13 11.75 -1.46
N ILE A 7 13.84 11.49 -1.23
CA ILE A 7 13.27 11.47 0.11
C ILE A 7 12.61 10.12 0.36
N PHE A 8 13.07 9.42 1.40
CA PHE A 8 12.41 8.25 1.96
C PHE A 8 11.44 8.67 3.06
N ILE A 9 10.14 8.61 2.81
CA ILE A 9 9.11 8.78 3.83
C ILE A 9 8.66 7.39 4.24
N TYR A 10 8.71 7.07 5.53
CA TYR A 10 8.39 5.72 6.00
C TYR A 10 7.64 5.73 7.31
N GLY A 11 6.80 4.73 7.53
CA GLY A 11 6.00 4.60 8.73
C GLY A 11 5.62 3.14 8.99
N GLY A 12 5.26 2.84 10.23
CA GLY A 12 4.94 1.49 10.67
C GLY A 12 4.87 1.44 12.19
N ASN A 13 4.36 0.33 12.72
CA ASN A 13 4.24 0.14 14.17
C ASN A 13 5.46 -0.58 14.77
N ASP A 14 6.31 -1.17 13.93
CA ASP A 14 7.53 -1.86 14.36
C ASP A 14 8.66 -0.84 14.59
N GLN A 15 8.91 -0.53 15.87
CA GLN A 15 9.94 0.41 16.28
C GLN A 15 11.35 -0.08 15.92
N LYS A 16 11.62 -1.39 16.01
CA LYS A 16 12.94 -1.93 15.68
C LYS A 16 13.20 -1.76 14.19
N TRP A 17 12.24 -2.14 13.35
CA TRP A 17 12.35 -1.97 11.91
C TRP A 17 12.54 -0.50 11.50
N THR A 18 11.79 0.45 12.08
CA THR A 18 11.96 1.88 11.75
C THR A 18 13.35 2.41 12.09
N GLN A 19 13.98 1.92 13.16
CA GLN A 19 15.35 2.26 13.54
C GLN A 19 16.38 1.64 12.61
N ASP A 20 16.24 0.33 12.34
CA ASP A 20 17.13 -0.41 11.45
C ASP A 20 17.10 0.17 10.02
N PHE A 21 15.90 0.50 9.53
CA PHE A 21 15.73 1.15 8.23
C PHE A 21 16.41 2.52 8.17
N ALA A 22 16.26 3.35 9.20
CA ALA A 22 16.94 4.64 9.29
C ALA A 22 18.47 4.50 9.20
N LEU A 23 19.03 3.53 9.93
CA LEU A 23 20.47 3.26 9.93
C LEU A 23 20.95 2.79 8.55
N ALA A 24 20.19 1.93 7.87
CA ALA A 24 20.50 1.49 6.52
C ALA A 24 20.53 2.66 5.53
N ILE A 25 19.53 3.55 5.56
CA ILE A 25 19.50 4.73 4.69
C ILE A 25 20.62 5.73 5.03
N GLU A 26 20.94 5.91 6.30
CA GLU A 26 22.10 6.73 6.71
C GLU A 26 23.43 6.18 6.18
N LYS A 27 23.61 4.85 6.18
CA LYS A 27 24.79 4.21 5.59
C LYS A 27 24.88 4.50 4.09
N ILE A 28 23.77 4.37 3.35
CA ILE A 28 23.70 4.69 1.92
C ILE A 28 24.07 6.15 1.68
N LYS A 29 23.39 7.07 2.38
CA LYS A 29 23.57 8.52 2.26
C LYS A 29 25.02 8.96 2.44
N ARG A 30 25.77 8.33 3.34
CA ARG A 30 27.17 8.67 3.66
C ARG A 30 28.18 8.03 2.71
N HIS A 31 27.76 7.09 1.87
CA HIS A 31 28.67 6.36 1.00
C HIS A 31 29.23 7.27 -0.11
N GLU A 32 30.52 7.11 -0.44
CA GLU A 32 31.22 7.95 -1.41
C GLU A 32 30.57 7.94 -2.80
N ILE A 33 30.02 6.81 -3.22
CA ILE A 33 29.36 6.66 -4.53
C ILE A 33 28.12 7.55 -4.68
N ILE A 34 27.39 7.80 -3.59
CA ILE A 34 26.23 8.69 -3.59
C ILE A 34 26.71 10.14 -3.76
N ARG A 35 27.82 10.50 -3.11
CA ARG A 35 28.45 11.82 -3.29
C ARG A 35 29.00 11.99 -4.71
N ARG A 36 29.62 10.95 -5.29
CA ARG A 36 30.12 10.96 -6.67
C ARG A 36 28.98 11.08 -7.69
N ALA A 37 27.81 10.53 -7.38
CA ALA A 37 26.61 10.63 -8.21
C ALA A 37 25.84 11.94 -8.02
N ASP A 38 26.33 12.87 -7.17
CA ASP A 38 25.65 14.11 -6.79
C ASP A 38 24.20 13.91 -6.31
N ALA A 39 23.94 12.76 -5.67
CA ALA A 39 22.63 12.40 -5.17
C ALA A 39 22.45 12.87 -3.72
N VAL A 40 21.40 13.65 -3.46
CA VAL A 40 21.04 14.08 -2.10
C VAL A 40 19.94 13.18 -1.57
N ILE A 41 20.21 12.47 -0.48
CA ILE A 41 19.27 11.55 0.16
C ILE A 41 18.86 12.07 1.53
N GLU A 42 17.56 12.14 1.77
CA GLU A 42 16.93 12.44 3.04
C GLU A 42 15.95 11.31 3.42
N HIS A 43 15.66 11.18 4.71
CA HIS A 43 14.66 10.24 5.20
C HIS A 43 13.85 10.85 6.33
N PHE A 44 12.59 10.48 6.40
CA PHE A 44 11.61 11.01 7.35
C PHE A 44 10.76 9.88 7.92
N HIS A 45 10.96 9.61 9.21
CA HIS A 45 10.08 8.73 9.97
C HIS A 45 8.75 9.45 10.22
N PHE A 46 7.74 9.08 9.43
CA PHE A 46 6.42 9.67 9.45
C PHE A 46 5.73 9.41 10.80
N GLY A 47 5.36 10.49 11.50
CA GLY A 47 4.69 10.42 12.80
C GLY A 47 5.63 10.23 13.99
N LYS A 48 6.95 10.32 13.80
CA LYS A 48 7.93 10.23 14.90
C LYS A 48 7.74 11.31 15.95
N GLU A 49 7.55 12.57 15.52
CA GLU A 49 7.42 13.72 16.42
C GLU A 49 5.98 13.92 16.92
N ASP A 50 5.00 13.73 16.03
CA ASP A 50 3.58 13.82 16.38
C ASP A 50 2.81 12.64 15.79
N LYS A 51 2.50 11.64 16.62
CA LYS A 51 1.74 10.45 16.20
C LYS A 51 0.33 10.78 15.70
N ARG A 52 -0.25 11.93 16.09
CA ARG A 52 -1.60 12.35 15.69
C ARG A 52 -1.69 12.69 14.21
N ILE A 53 -0.57 12.95 13.54
CA ILE A 53 -0.55 13.21 12.09
C ILE A 53 -0.82 11.93 11.30
N VAL A 54 -0.51 10.75 11.85
CA VAL A 54 -0.63 9.47 11.12
C VAL A 54 -2.08 9.14 10.81
N PRO A 55 -3.02 9.14 11.78
CA PRO A 55 -4.43 8.94 11.46
C PRO A 55 -4.99 9.99 10.50
N ARG A 56 -4.65 11.28 10.69
CA ARG A 56 -5.14 12.37 9.84
C ARG A 56 -4.69 12.23 8.39
N PHE A 57 -3.44 11.83 8.18
CA PHE A 57 -2.90 11.53 6.86
C PHE A 57 -3.71 10.45 6.17
N TRP A 58 -3.93 9.31 6.82
CA TRP A 58 -4.68 8.21 6.23
C TRP A 58 -6.15 8.56 5.96
N ILE A 59 -6.79 9.31 6.86
CA ILE A 59 -8.14 9.85 6.63
C ILE A 59 -8.16 10.72 5.37
N GLY A 60 -7.15 11.58 5.17
CA GLY A 60 -7.01 12.41 3.97
C GLY A 60 -6.84 11.58 2.70
N ILE A 61 -5.98 10.55 2.71
CA ILE A 61 -5.76 9.67 1.56
C ILE A 61 -7.03 8.86 1.22
N GLU A 62 -7.72 8.32 2.22
CA GLU A 62 -9.00 7.62 2.01
C GLU A 62 -10.07 8.54 1.44
N SER A 63 -10.19 9.77 1.96
CA SER A 63 -11.13 10.78 1.46
C SER A 63 -10.81 11.19 0.02
N LEU A 64 -9.54 11.33 -0.33
CA LEU A 64 -9.10 11.60 -1.69
C LEU A 64 -9.49 10.45 -2.63
N PHE A 65 -9.23 9.21 -2.22
CA PHE A 65 -9.59 8.02 -2.97
C PHE A 65 -11.10 7.89 -3.20
N ALA A 66 -11.89 8.09 -2.15
CA ALA A 66 -13.35 8.11 -2.20
C ALA A 66 -13.87 9.11 -3.24
N ASN A 67 -13.34 10.35 -3.22
CA ASN A 67 -13.68 11.38 -4.19
C ASN A 67 -13.31 11.00 -5.63
N MET A 68 -12.15 10.36 -5.84
CA MET A 68 -11.72 9.93 -7.18
C MET A 68 -12.64 8.86 -7.76
N ILE A 69 -13.08 7.90 -6.93
CA ILE A 69 -14.03 6.86 -7.36
C ILE A 69 -15.39 7.48 -7.71
N GLN A 70 -15.96 8.31 -6.84
CA GLN A 70 -17.27 8.92 -7.07
C GLN A 70 -17.31 9.76 -8.35
N LYS A 71 -16.25 10.53 -8.61
CA LYS A 71 -16.14 11.37 -9.81
C LYS A 71 -15.78 10.59 -11.08
N LYS A 72 -15.67 9.25 -11.01
CA LYS A 72 -15.19 8.37 -12.09
C LYS A 72 -13.91 8.90 -12.76
N HIS A 73 -13.03 9.49 -11.95
CA HIS A 73 -11.83 10.13 -12.46
C HIS A 73 -10.89 9.07 -13.03
N LYS A 74 -10.58 9.16 -14.32
CA LYS A 74 -9.51 8.37 -14.96
C LYS A 74 -8.16 9.05 -14.72
N ASP A 75 -7.89 9.42 -13.47
CA ASP A 75 -6.62 10.02 -13.10
C ASP A 75 -5.55 8.91 -13.00
N PRO A 76 -4.41 9.01 -13.72
CA PRO A 76 -3.33 8.05 -13.57
C PRO A 76 -2.81 7.90 -12.13
N THR A 77 -3.01 8.89 -11.25
CA THR A 77 -2.56 8.80 -9.85
C THR A 77 -3.43 7.87 -8.99
N ILE A 78 -4.59 7.41 -9.48
CA ILE A 78 -5.49 6.56 -8.69
C ILE A 78 -4.82 5.23 -8.29
N ASP A 79 -3.96 4.69 -9.16
CA ASP A 79 -3.28 3.41 -8.90
C ASP A 79 -2.13 3.57 -7.90
N GLU A 80 -1.50 4.73 -7.84
CA GLU A 80 -0.53 5.08 -6.79
C GLU A 80 -1.23 5.18 -5.43
N ILE A 81 -2.40 5.81 -5.38
CA ILE A 81 -3.22 5.91 -4.16
C ILE A 81 -3.68 4.53 -3.68
N LYS A 82 -4.18 3.67 -4.58
CA LYS A 82 -4.52 2.28 -4.24
C LYS A 82 -3.32 1.53 -3.67
N SER A 83 -2.16 1.67 -4.32
CA SER A 83 -0.92 1.02 -3.90
C SER A 83 -0.50 1.47 -2.49
N LEU A 84 -0.56 2.78 -2.22
CA LEU A 84 -0.26 3.33 -0.89
C LEU A 84 -1.25 2.85 0.18
N LEU A 85 -2.54 2.79 -0.13
CA LEU A 85 -3.57 2.29 0.79
C LEU A 85 -3.42 0.80 1.10
N CYS A 86 -2.95 -0.01 0.15
CA CYS A 86 -2.64 -1.42 0.40
C CYS A 86 -1.49 -1.58 1.41
N LEU A 87 -0.49 -0.68 1.36
CA LEU A 87 0.65 -0.71 2.27
C LEU A 87 0.29 -0.25 3.70
N LYS A 88 -0.85 0.43 3.91
CA LYS A 88 -1.26 0.97 5.21
C LYS A 88 -1.26 -0.07 6.34
N GLN A 89 -1.62 -1.32 6.01
CA GLN A 89 -1.73 -2.42 6.97
C GLN A 89 -0.52 -3.35 6.98
N ASP A 90 0.38 -3.20 6.01
CA ASP A 90 1.54 -4.08 5.87
C ASP A 90 2.49 -3.94 7.07
N GLN A 91 2.99 -5.08 7.52
CA GLN A 91 4.06 -5.18 8.52
C GLN A 91 5.38 -5.54 7.83
N PRO A 92 6.53 -5.04 8.31
CA PRO A 92 6.71 -4.20 9.51
C PRO A 92 6.35 -2.71 9.31
N GLY A 93 6.08 -2.30 8.07
CA GLY A 93 5.66 -0.95 7.72
C GLY A 93 5.65 -0.71 6.22
N TRP A 94 5.68 0.56 5.84
CA TRP A 94 5.63 1.02 4.44
C TRP A 94 6.69 2.09 4.19
N VAL A 95 7.11 2.21 2.93
CA VAL A 95 8.07 3.22 2.48
C VAL A 95 7.62 3.83 1.17
N LEU A 96 7.73 5.15 1.08
CA LEU A 96 7.57 5.96 -0.12
C LEU A 96 8.93 6.60 -0.43
N LEU A 97 9.46 6.33 -1.61
CA LEU A 97 10.62 7.03 -2.17
C LEU A 97 10.12 8.05 -3.20
N SER A 98 10.47 9.32 -3.01
CA SER A 98 10.24 10.38 -3.99
C SER A 98 11.54 11.01 -4.46
N LYS A 99 11.48 11.66 -5.64
CA LYS A 99 12.48 12.65 -6.09
C LYS A 99 11.76 13.98 -6.26
N GLY A 100 11.98 14.89 -5.32
CA GLY A 100 11.16 16.09 -5.19
C GLY A 100 9.68 15.74 -4.98
N PRO A 101 8.74 16.32 -5.75
CA PRO A 101 7.31 16.01 -5.65
C PRO A 101 6.91 14.68 -6.32
N ASN A 102 7.81 14.04 -7.06
CA ASN A 102 7.48 12.87 -7.87
C ASN A 102 7.71 11.58 -7.07
N VAL A 103 6.65 10.80 -6.86
CA VAL A 103 6.77 9.45 -6.30
C VAL A 103 7.52 8.56 -7.29
N LYS A 104 8.53 7.84 -6.80
CA LYS A 104 9.35 6.92 -7.60
C LYS A 104 9.04 5.47 -7.30
N LEU A 105 8.77 5.19 -6.03
CA LEU A 105 8.49 3.85 -5.56
C LEU A 105 7.68 3.87 -4.27
N LEU A 106 6.70 2.98 -4.20
CA LEU A 106 5.97 2.61 -2.99
C LEU A 106 6.28 1.13 -2.72
N GLY A 107 6.55 0.78 -1.47
CA GLY A 107 6.88 -0.60 -1.16
C GLY A 107 6.73 -0.97 0.31
N ARG A 108 6.72 -2.27 0.52
CA ARG A 108 6.66 -2.87 1.85
C ARG A 108 7.96 -2.64 2.60
N GLY A 109 7.86 -2.46 3.91
CA GLY A 109 8.99 -2.11 4.76
C GLY A 109 10.07 -3.18 4.80
N ASP A 110 9.70 -4.46 4.78
CA ASP A 110 10.63 -5.60 4.76
C ASP A 110 11.47 -5.63 3.47
N GLN A 111 10.83 -5.49 2.32
CA GLN A 111 11.44 -5.49 1.00
C GLN A 111 12.33 -4.26 0.77
N MET A 112 11.87 -3.10 1.22
CA MET A 112 12.61 -1.84 1.15
C MET A 112 13.84 -1.85 2.06
N TYR A 113 13.70 -2.39 3.27
CA TYR A 113 14.82 -2.56 4.18
C TYR A 113 15.86 -3.53 3.63
N ALA A 114 15.46 -4.69 3.11
CA ALA A 114 16.38 -5.63 2.49
C ALA A 114 17.12 -5.02 1.29
N THR A 115 16.42 -4.20 0.48
CA THR A 115 17.04 -3.44 -0.62
C THR A 115 18.11 -2.47 -0.11
N ALA A 116 17.83 -1.77 1.00
CA ALA A 116 18.76 -0.81 1.58
C ALA A 116 19.98 -1.48 2.23
N VAL A 117 19.79 -2.62 2.90
CA VAL A 117 20.88 -3.40 3.50
C VAL A 117 21.83 -3.94 2.43
N ASP A 118 21.27 -4.40 1.31
CA ASP A 118 22.03 -4.94 0.18
C ASP A 118 22.77 -3.88 -0.65
N PHE A 119 22.85 -2.62 -0.18
CA PHE A 119 23.46 -1.53 -0.95
C PHE A 119 24.87 -1.85 -1.46
N ASP A 120 25.70 -2.52 -0.66
CA ASP A 120 27.05 -2.92 -1.09
C ASP A 120 27.07 -3.83 -2.33
N ILE A 121 25.97 -4.55 -2.60
CA ILE A 121 25.81 -5.44 -3.76
C ILE A 121 25.49 -4.65 -5.04
N TRP A 122 24.73 -3.56 -4.94
CA TRP A 122 24.20 -2.86 -6.11
C TRP A 122 24.68 -1.43 -6.28
N LYS A 123 25.45 -0.90 -5.33
CA LYS A 123 25.95 0.48 -5.33
C LYS A 123 26.59 0.93 -6.63
N GLU A 124 27.37 0.07 -7.30
CA GLU A 124 28.03 0.41 -8.57
C GLU A 124 27.01 0.79 -9.68
N LYS A 125 25.80 0.24 -9.60
CA LYS A 125 24.71 0.57 -10.53
C LYS A 125 24.24 2.02 -10.41
N VAL A 126 24.53 2.71 -9.31
CA VAL A 126 24.18 4.14 -9.16
C VAL A 126 24.89 4.99 -10.22
N LEU A 127 26.15 4.68 -10.55
CA LEU A 127 26.93 5.41 -11.55
C LEU A 127 26.72 4.88 -12.97
N GLU A 128 26.38 3.60 -13.12
CA GLU A 128 26.10 2.99 -14.43
C GLU A 128 24.71 3.39 -14.98
N LYS A 129 23.77 3.75 -14.10
CA LYS A 129 22.37 4.03 -14.46
C LYS A 129 22.08 5.54 -14.46
N ALA A 130 20.89 5.90 -14.93
CA ALA A 130 20.44 7.30 -15.02
C ALA A 130 20.19 7.99 -13.65
N GLY A 131 20.43 7.31 -12.52
CA GLY A 131 20.28 7.88 -11.18
C GLY A 131 20.08 6.85 -10.08
N PHE A 132 20.15 7.33 -8.83
CA PHE A 132 19.94 6.52 -7.63
C PHE A 132 18.56 5.85 -7.59
N ASP A 133 17.48 6.56 -7.96
CA ASP A 133 16.12 6.03 -7.97
C ASP A 133 15.96 4.87 -8.96
N VAL A 134 16.59 4.96 -10.13
CA VAL A 134 16.58 3.89 -11.14
C VAL A 134 17.30 2.65 -10.61
N ALA A 135 18.52 2.81 -10.09
CA ALA A 135 19.31 1.70 -9.55
C ALA A 135 18.60 1.04 -8.34
N PHE A 136 18.07 1.84 -7.41
CA PHE A 136 17.34 1.36 -6.25
C PHE A 136 16.08 0.59 -6.67
N LYS A 137 15.29 1.16 -7.60
CA LYS A 137 14.06 0.53 -8.08
C LYS A 137 14.33 -0.78 -8.80
N GLU A 138 15.31 -0.84 -9.69
CA GLU A 138 15.68 -2.09 -10.38
C GLU A 138 16.09 -3.18 -9.38
N TYR A 139 16.89 -2.84 -8.37
CA TYR A 139 17.26 -3.81 -7.34
C TYR A 139 16.06 -4.25 -6.51
N TYR A 140 15.24 -3.32 -6.06
CA TYR A 140 14.01 -3.60 -5.32
C TYR A 140 13.09 -4.56 -6.08
N GLU A 141 12.90 -4.33 -7.38
CA GLU A 141 12.06 -5.15 -8.25
C GLU A 141 12.54 -6.60 -8.39
N ARG A 142 13.86 -6.81 -8.29
CA ARG A 142 14.46 -8.13 -8.20
C ARG A 142 14.32 -8.71 -6.80
N LYS A 143 14.68 -7.92 -5.79
CA LYS A 143 14.73 -8.34 -4.37
C LYS A 143 13.35 -8.74 -3.84
N ARG A 144 12.30 -8.01 -4.21
CA ARG A 144 10.91 -8.32 -3.79
C ARG A 144 10.42 -9.70 -4.22
N ARG A 145 11.03 -10.31 -5.25
CA ARG A 145 10.69 -11.67 -5.72
C ARG A 145 11.21 -12.76 -4.79
N GLU A 146 12.13 -12.43 -3.89
CA GLU A 146 12.64 -13.32 -2.84
C GLU A 146 11.68 -13.38 -1.64
N PHE A 147 10.68 -12.50 -1.59
CA PHE A 147 9.67 -12.46 -0.52
C PHE A 147 8.42 -13.24 -0.93
N PRO A 148 7.68 -13.82 0.04
CA PRO A 148 6.40 -14.43 -0.24
C PRO A 148 5.46 -13.48 -0.98
N VAL A 149 4.75 -13.99 -1.97
CA VAL A 149 3.73 -13.22 -2.69
C VAL A 149 2.64 -12.83 -1.70
N ALA A 150 2.57 -11.55 -1.36
CA ALA A 150 1.48 -10.97 -0.58
C ALA A 150 0.44 -10.39 -1.54
N CYS A 151 -0.80 -10.85 -1.39
CA CYS A 151 -1.92 -10.26 -2.11
C CYS A 151 -2.23 -8.86 -1.59
N ALA A 152 -2.66 -7.99 -2.49
CA ALA A 152 -3.15 -6.66 -2.12
C ALA A 152 -4.36 -6.79 -1.19
N ASN A 153 -4.29 -6.13 -0.04
CA ASN A 153 -5.37 -5.99 0.92
C ASN A 153 -5.48 -4.53 1.33
N MET A 154 -6.68 -3.98 1.28
CA MET A 154 -6.97 -2.60 1.63
C MET A 154 -8.24 -2.53 2.47
N GLN A 155 -8.20 -1.74 3.55
CA GLN A 155 -9.38 -1.45 4.35
C GLN A 155 -9.61 0.06 4.39
N LEU A 156 -10.83 0.48 4.08
CA LEU A 156 -11.28 1.87 4.12
C LEU A 156 -12.25 2.05 5.28
N ALA A 157 -12.02 3.07 6.10
CA ALA A 157 -12.99 3.53 7.09
C ALA A 157 -13.88 4.62 6.51
N ASN A 158 -13.34 5.46 5.63
CA ASN A 158 -14.09 6.48 4.90
C ASN A 158 -14.38 5.98 3.48
N TYR A 159 -15.58 5.43 3.27
CA TYR A 159 -16.02 4.95 1.97
C TYR A 159 -17.24 5.76 1.49
N PRO A 160 -17.39 5.97 0.18
CA PRO A 160 -18.63 6.50 -0.38
C PRO A 160 -19.82 5.61 -0.01
N ALA A 161 -20.79 6.15 0.75
CA ALA A 161 -21.95 5.40 1.25
C ALA A 161 -22.85 4.83 0.13
N ASP A 162 -22.71 5.35 -1.08
CA ASP A 162 -23.40 4.97 -2.31
C ASP A 162 -22.83 3.70 -2.99
N ILE A 163 -21.78 3.07 -2.45
CA ILE A 163 -21.16 1.88 -3.06
C ILE A 163 -21.89 0.57 -2.71
N LEU A 164 -22.65 0.50 -1.61
CA LEU A 164 -23.27 -0.74 -1.13
C LEU A 164 -24.75 -0.53 -0.78
N ASP A 165 -25.57 -1.54 -1.08
CA ASP A 165 -26.97 -1.55 -0.68
C ASP A 165 -27.10 -1.57 0.86
N PRO A 166 -28.03 -0.78 1.44
CA PRO A 166 -28.25 -0.79 2.88
C PRO A 166 -28.70 -2.18 3.37
N ILE A 167 -28.00 -2.72 4.36
CA ILE A 167 -28.39 -3.95 5.05
C ILE A 167 -29.21 -3.55 6.28
N TYR A 168 -30.35 -4.21 6.50
CA TYR A 168 -31.20 -3.99 7.66
C TYR A 168 -31.01 -5.08 8.70
N CYS A 169 -31.12 -4.72 9.99
CA CYS A 169 -31.07 -5.65 11.09
C CYS A 169 -32.19 -6.70 10.93
N PRO A 170 -31.86 -8.01 10.92
CA PRO A 170 -32.86 -9.06 10.70
C PRO A 170 -33.79 -9.29 11.91
N ASP A 171 -33.48 -8.69 13.05
CA ASP A 171 -34.36 -8.70 14.22
C ASP A 171 -35.64 -7.92 13.91
N SER A 172 -36.77 -8.62 13.98
CA SER A 172 -38.10 -8.11 13.70
C SER A 172 -38.55 -6.98 14.63
N GLN A 173 -37.94 -6.86 15.82
CA GLN A 173 -38.19 -5.75 16.75
C GLN A 173 -37.29 -4.53 16.47
N CYS A 174 -36.22 -4.69 15.68
CA CYS A 174 -35.29 -3.62 15.36
C CYS A 174 -35.55 -3.04 13.96
N GLY A 175 -35.36 -3.85 12.90
CA GLY A 175 -35.52 -3.45 11.50
C GLY A 175 -34.70 -2.23 11.03
N ARG A 176 -33.78 -1.69 11.84
CA ARG A 176 -32.98 -0.51 11.48
C ARG A 176 -31.90 -0.85 10.46
N SER A 177 -31.53 0.13 9.63
CA SER A 177 -30.35 0.00 8.76
C SER A 177 -29.08 -0.11 9.61
N MET A 178 -28.20 -1.02 9.22
CA MET A 178 -26.90 -1.24 9.85
C MET A 178 -25.85 -0.30 9.28
N GLU A 179 -25.05 0.31 10.16
CA GLU A 179 -23.90 1.12 9.76
C GLU A 179 -22.74 0.24 9.28
N ILE A 180 -22.05 0.63 8.21
CA ILE A 180 -20.85 -0.05 7.74
C ILE A 180 -19.65 0.54 8.51
N ALA A 181 -19.04 -0.28 9.36
CA ALA A 181 -17.87 0.13 10.14
C ALA A 181 -16.59 0.24 9.29
N SER A 182 -16.45 -0.58 8.23
CA SER A 182 -15.33 -0.51 7.27
C SER A 182 -15.63 -1.32 6.01
N VAL A 183 -14.97 -0.99 4.90
CA VAL A 183 -14.98 -1.78 3.66
C VAL A 183 -13.61 -2.40 3.45
N SER A 184 -13.54 -3.70 3.16
CA SER A 184 -12.29 -4.42 2.91
C SER A 184 -12.25 -4.98 1.48
N TYR A 185 -11.18 -4.65 0.76
CA TYR A 185 -10.86 -5.18 -0.57
C TYR A 185 -9.68 -6.15 -0.43
N LYS A 186 -9.89 -7.41 -0.79
CA LYS A 186 -8.87 -8.47 -0.71
C LYS A 186 -8.67 -9.10 -2.08
N CYS A 187 -7.43 -9.11 -2.56
CA CYS A 187 -7.05 -9.81 -3.79
C CYS A 187 -6.99 -11.32 -3.53
N CYS A 188 -7.46 -12.12 -4.50
CA CYS A 188 -7.66 -13.57 -4.37
C CYS A 188 -6.46 -14.43 -4.83
N HIS A 189 -5.39 -13.84 -5.35
CA HIS A 189 -4.28 -14.62 -5.91
C HIS A 189 -3.53 -15.41 -4.81
N GLY A 190 -3.78 -16.71 -4.75
CA GLY A 190 -3.26 -17.62 -3.71
C GLY A 190 -4.34 -18.47 -3.04
N HIS A 191 -5.61 -18.14 -3.25
CA HIS A 191 -6.69 -19.10 -3.05
C HIS A 191 -6.91 -19.82 -4.38
N THR A 192 -6.46 -21.06 -4.48
CA THR A 192 -7.22 -22.04 -5.25
C THR A 192 -8.63 -21.98 -4.69
N HIS A 193 -9.54 -21.31 -5.41
CA HIS A 193 -10.95 -21.59 -5.26
C HIS A 193 -11.08 -23.08 -5.61
N GLN A 194 -11.00 -23.95 -4.61
CA GLN A 194 -11.70 -25.21 -4.72
C GLN A 194 -13.15 -24.78 -4.89
N ASN A 195 -13.64 -24.87 -6.12
CA ASN A 195 -15.05 -24.86 -6.42
C ASN A 195 -15.65 -25.96 -5.54
N VAL A 196 -16.16 -25.57 -4.37
CA VAL A 196 -17.11 -26.39 -3.64
C VAL A 196 -18.38 -26.26 -4.44
N ASP A 197 -18.61 -27.31 -5.23
CA ASP A 197 -19.79 -27.62 -6.04
C ASP A 197 -20.96 -26.67 -5.81
N ALA A 198 -21.17 -25.75 -6.77
CA ALA A 198 -22.49 -25.17 -6.95
C ALA A 198 -23.41 -26.31 -7.45
N PRO A 199 -24.49 -26.67 -6.73
CA PRO A 199 -25.47 -27.58 -7.28
C PRO A 199 -26.12 -26.86 -8.47
N ALA A 200 -26.07 -27.50 -9.64
CA ALA A 200 -26.77 -27.06 -10.82
C ALA A 200 -28.27 -26.90 -10.52
N GLU A 201 -28.81 -25.71 -10.77
CA GLU A 201 -30.25 -25.50 -10.84
C GLU A 201 -30.85 -26.43 -11.90
N SER A 202 -31.72 -27.33 -11.47
CA SER A 202 -32.68 -28.05 -12.31
C SER A 202 -33.74 -28.67 -11.40
N GLY A 203 -34.84 -27.97 -11.18
CA GLY A 203 -35.95 -28.49 -10.38
C GLY A 203 -37.26 -27.77 -10.71
N VAL A 204 -37.99 -28.36 -11.66
CA VAL A 204 -39.31 -27.94 -12.15
C VAL A 204 -40.29 -27.73 -10.99
N VAL A 205 -40.95 -26.57 -10.94
CA VAL A 205 -42.06 -26.28 -10.03
C VAL A 205 -43.29 -27.06 -10.49
N GLN A 206 -43.71 -28.08 -9.71
CA GLN A 206 -45.04 -28.66 -9.85
C GLN A 206 -45.99 -28.07 -8.80
N ILE A 207 -47.04 -27.43 -9.30
CA ILE A 207 -48.16 -26.90 -8.53
C ILE A 207 -49.20 -28.02 -8.42
N GLU A 208 -49.38 -28.62 -7.24
CA GLU A 208 -50.54 -29.47 -6.99
C GLU A 208 -51.68 -28.64 -6.36
N LYS A 209 -52.78 -28.54 -7.12
CA LYS A 209 -54.09 -28.07 -6.66
C LYS A 209 -54.66 -29.09 -5.67
N ARG A 210 -54.98 -28.65 -4.44
CA ARG A 210 -55.86 -29.39 -3.53
C ARG A 210 -57.30 -29.39 -4.09
N SER A 211 -57.88 -30.58 -4.22
CA SER A 211 -59.33 -30.82 -4.15
C SER A 211 -59.58 -31.75 -2.97
#